data_AF-A0A832GDK7-F1
#
_entry.id   AF-A0A832GDK7-F1
#
_cell.length_a   1.000
_cell.length_b   1.000
_cell.length_c   1.000
_cell.angle_alpha   90.00
_cell.angle_beta   90.00
_cell.angle_gamma   90.00
#
_symmetry.space_group_name_H-M   'P 1'
#
loop_
_entity.id
_entity.type
_entity.pdbx_description
1 polymer ?
#
loop_
_entity_poly.entity_id
_entity_poly.type
_entity_poly.pdbx_seq_one_letter_code
_entity_poly.pdbx_strand_id
1 'polypeptide(L)' 'MTENSARSGTTVRTHIILIVHTHWDREWYLPLEVFRQRLVRLVDRLLDILESDPSFLSFHLDGQTIPLLDYEQIRGRSE' A
#
# COMPACT_ATOMS: atom_id res chain seq x y z
N MET A 1 -32.95 -3.77 -47.87
CA MET A 1 -32.54 -2.96 -46.71
C MET A 1 -32.18 -3.93 -45.60
N THR A 2 -30.90 -4.01 -45.28
CA THR A 2 -30.29 -5.01 -44.40
C THR A 2 -30.63 -4.72 -42.94
N GLU A 3 -31.32 -5.65 -42.27
CA GLU A 3 -31.56 -5.60 -40.83
C GLU A 3 -30.23 -5.73 -40.08
N ASN A 4 -29.87 -4.66 -39.38
CA ASN A 4 -28.68 -4.61 -38.54
C ASN A 4 -29.03 -5.31 -37.22
N SER A 5 -28.69 -6.59 -37.11
CA SER A 5 -28.82 -7.38 -35.88
C SER A 5 -27.96 -6.74 -34.79
N ALA A 6 -28.61 -6.02 -33.88
CA ALA A 6 -27.99 -5.49 -32.68
C ALA A 6 -27.45 -6.66 -31.86
N ARG A 7 -26.12 -6.79 -31.81
CA ARG A 7 -25.46 -7.71 -30.89
C ARG A 7 -25.78 -7.25 -29.47
N SER A 8 -26.76 -7.90 -28.85
CA SER A 8 -27.02 -7.85 -27.41
C SER A 8 -25.83 -8.50 -26.69
N GLY A 9 -24.74 -7.76 -26.56
CA GLY A 9 -23.58 -8.19 -25.80
C GLY A 9 -23.86 -8.04 -24.30
N THR A 10 -24.01 -9.17 -23.61
CA THR A 10 -24.08 -9.22 -22.14
C THR A 10 -22.84 -8.53 -21.56
N THR A 11 -23.03 -7.40 -20.89
CA THR A 11 -21.92 -6.68 -20.24
C THR A 11 -21.51 -7.46 -18.98
N VAL A 12 -20.33 -8.08 -18.98
CA VAL A 12 -19.79 -8.74 -17.79
C VAL A 12 -19.24 -7.68 -16.85
N ARG A 13 -19.74 -7.64 -15.61
CA ARG A 13 -19.22 -6.75 -14.57
C ARG A 13 -17.96 -7.35 -13.96
N THR A 14 -16.81 -6.75 -14.23
CA THR A 14 -15.54 -7.12 -13.58
C THR A 14 -15.48 -6.51 -12.18
N HIS A 15 -15.18 -7.33 -11.17
CA HIS A 15 -14.87 -6.86 -9.83
C HIS A 15 -13.35 -6.73 -9.69
N ILE A 16 -12.87 -5.51 -9.44
CA ILE A 16 -11.44 -5.20 -9.29
C ILE A 16 -11.20 -4.87 -7.82
N ILE A 17 -10.23 -5.56 -7.21
CA ILE A 17 -9.78 -5.30 -5.84
C ILE A 17 -8.37 -4.72 -5.96
N LEU A 18 -8.17 -3.52 -5.41
CA LEU A 18 -6.86 -2.87 -5.33
C LEU A 18 -6.30 -3.06 -3.92
N ILE A 19 -5.08 -3.61 -3.84
CA ILE A 19 -4.34 -3.74 -2.58
C ILE A 19 -3.12 -2.82 -2.69
N VAL A 20 -3.12 -1.74 -1.92
CA VAL A 20 -1.99 -0.80 -1.89
C VAL A 20 -0.93 -1.37 -0.96
N HIS A 21 0.30 -1.48 -1.44
CA HIS A 21 1.43 -1.99 -0.68
C HIS A 21 2.75 -1.42 -1.20
N THR A 22 3.81 -1.61 -0.44
CA THR A 22 5.18 -1.56 -0.95
C THR A 22 5.85 -2.90 -0.65
N HIS A 23 6.74 -3.36 -1.51
CA HIS A 23 7.65 -4.44 -1.14
C HIS A 23 8.83 -3.82 -0.39
N TRP A 24 9.15 -4.34 0.80
CA TRP A 24 10.11 -3.72 1.69
C TRP A 24 11.23 -4.68 2.07
N ASP A 25 12.25 -4.76 1.22
CA ASP A 25 13.51 -5.38 1.60
C ASP A 25 14.09 -4.65 2.82
N ARG A 26 14.17 -5.36 3.95
CA ARG A 26 14.69 -4.78 5.20
C ARG A 26 16.13 -4.27 5.05
N GLU A 27 16.92 -4.99 4.26
CA GLU A 27 18.27 -4.62 3.86
C GLU A 27 18.58 -5.22 2.49
N TRP A 28 19.33 -4.51 1.65
CA TRP A 28 19.71 -5.00 0.33
C TRP A 28 20.98 -4.30 -0.18
N TYR A 29 20.86 -3.40 -1.17
CA TYR A 29 22.01 -2.75 -1.84
C TYR A 29 22.53 -1.50 -1.11
N LEU A 30 21.89 -1.11 -0.01
CA LEU A 30 22.33 -0.04 0.90
C LEU A 30 22.39 -0.59 2.32
N PRO A 31 23.15 0.04 3.23
CA PRO A 31 23.17 -0.35 4.63
C PRO A 31 21.77 -0.35 5.25
N LEU A 32 21.51 -1.29 6.17
CA LEU A 32 20.24 -1.45 6.90
C LEU A 32 19.66 -0.12 7.39
N GLU A 33 20.47 0.71 8.05
CA GLU A 33 20.01 1.98 8.63
C GLU A 33 19.47 2.97 7.59
N VAL A 34 19.96 2.91 6.34
CA VAL A 34 19.43 3.74 5.25
C VAL A 34 18.01 3.31 4.89
N PHE A 35 17.75 1.99 4.84
CA PHE A 35 16.40 1.47 4.66
C PHE A 35 15.53 1.85 5.84
N ARG A 36 15.97 1.63 7.08
CA ARG A 36 15.14 1.97 8.25
C ARG A 36 14.76 3.45 8.33
N GLN A 37 15.65 4.37 7.95
CA GLN A 37 15.28 5.80 7.82
C GLN A 37 14.24 6.08 6.73
N ARG A 38 14.30 5.35 5.61
CA ARG A 38 13.28 5.45 4.55
C ARG A 38 11.94 4.86 5.02
N LEU A 39 11.97 3.79 5.81
CA LEU A 39 10.79 3.19 6.41
C LEU A 39 10.06 4.18 7.30
N VAL A 40 10.78 4.92 8.16
CA VAL A 40 10.19 5.96 9.01
C VAL A 40 9.44 7.00 8.18
N ARG A 41 10.08 7.55 7.14
CA ARG A 41 9.42 8.52 6.25
C ARG A 41 8.21 7.94 5.50
N LEU A 42 8.23 6.65 5.18
CA LEU A 42 7.11 5.97 4.54
C LEU A 42 5.93 5.85 5.51
N VAL A 43 6.19 5.37 6.73
CA VAL A 43 5.15 5.14 7.74
C VAL A 43 4.56 6.46 8.23
N ASP A 44 5.37 7.50 8.49
CA ASP A 44 4.84 8.83 8.89
C ASP A 44 3.84 9.35 7.84
N ARG A 45 4.22 9.32 6.55
CA ARG A 45 3.32 9.76 5.46
C ARG A 45 2.10 8.88 5.31
N LEU A 46 2.24 7.57 5.54
CA LEU A 46 1.13 6.63 5.48
C LEU A 46 0.11 6.94 6.58
N LEU A 47 0.57 7.23 7.80
CA LEU A 47 -0.30 7.62 8.91
C LEU A 47 -1.04 8.92 8.60
N ASP A 48 -0.35 9.94 8.06
CA ASP A 48 -0.98 11.19 7.64
C ASP A 48 -2.11 10.94 6.60
N ILE A 49 -1.89 10.05 5.63
CA ILE A 49 -2.89 9.69 4.62
C ILE A 49 -4.08 8.96 5.26
N LEU A 50 -3.82 7.98 6.12
CA LEU A 50 -4.86 7.19 6.78
C LEU A 50 -5.75 8.05 7.69
N GLU A 51 -5.17 9.07 8.32
CA GLU A 51 -5.92 10.02 9.16
C GLU A 51 -6.70 11.05 8.35
N SER A 52 -6.15 11.52 7.22
CA SER A 52 -6.73 12.62 6.43
C SER A 52 -7.71 12.17 5.34
N ASP A 53 -7.61 10.94 4.82
CA ASP A 53 -8.44 10.43 3.74
C ASP A 53 -9.19 9.14 4.14
N PRO A 54 -10.45 9.24 4.58
CA PRO A 54 -11.28 8.08 4.91
C PRO A 54 -11.55 7.12 3.75
N SER A 55 -11.30 7.53 2.50
CA SER A 55 -11.43 6.65 1.33
C SER A 55 -10.24 5.71 1.16
N PHE A 56 -9.10 6.03 1.78
CA PHE A 56 -7.91 5.18 1.79
C PHE A 56 -8.04 4.10 2.88
N LEU A 57 -8.63 2.96 2.50
CA LEU A 57 -9.10 1.97 3.47
C LEU A 57 -7.99 1.23 4.23
N SER A 58 -6.90 0.86 3.56
CA SER A 58 -5.82 0.08 4.17
C SER A 58 -4.55 0.08 3.33
N PHE A 59 -3.44 -0.25 3.99
CA PHE A 59 -2.15 -0.48 3.36
C PHE A 59 -1.58 -1.83 3.83
N HIS A 60 -1.15 -2.65 2.89
CA HIS A 60 -0.51 -3.93 3.20
C HIS A 60 0.99 -3.73 3.41
N LEU A 61 1.46 -3.91 4.64
CA LEU A 61 2.87 -3.71 5.00
C LEU A 61 3.70 -4.99 4.75
N ASP A 62 3.69 -5.43 3.51
CA ASP A 62 4.56 -6.48 2.94
C ASP A 62 4.55 -7.86 3.66
N GLY A 63 3.49 -8.16 4.42
CA GLY A 63 3.34 -9.45 5.11
C GLY A 63 4.34 -9.70 6.25
N GLN A 64 5.09 -8.68 6.66
CA GLN A 64 6.11 -8.77 7.70
C GLN A 64 5.79 -7.84 8.86
N THR A 65 6.03 -8.31 10.09
CA THR A 65 5.77 -7.53 11.31
C THR A 65 6.98 -6.73 11.77
N ILE A 66 8.19 -7.10 11.34
CA ILE A 66 9.44 -6.43 11.75
C ILE A 66 9.49 -4.93 11.41
N PRO A 67 8.89 -4.41 10.32
CA PRO A 67 8.90 -2.97 10.06
C PRO A 67 8.25 -2.14 11.17
N LEU A 68 7.27 -2.69 11.90
CA LEU A 68 6.64 -2.01 13.04
C LEU A 68 7.66 -1.77 14.16
N LEU A 69 8.48 -2.77 14.46
CA LEU A 69 9.53 -2.67 15.48
C LEU A 69 10.66 -1.74 15.03
N ASP A 70 11.07 -1.84 13.76
CA ASP A 70 12.13 -0.98 13.20
C ASP A 70 11.71 0.50 13.22
N TYR A 71 10.43 0.78 12.96
CA TYR A 71 9.83 2.12 13.04
C TYR A 71 9.81 2.66 14.47
N GLU A 72 9.23 1.90 15.42
CA GLU A 72 9.15 2.27 16.84
C GLU A 72 10.53 2.55 17.45
N GLN A 73 11.54 1.73 17.10
CA GLN A 73 12.89 1.90 17.60
C GLN A 73 13.53 3.22 17.16
N ILE A 74 13.21 3.73 15.97
CA ILE A 74 13.81 4.98 15.44
C ILE A 74 13.01 6.22 15.84
N ARG A 75 11.67 6.16 15.76
CA ARG A 75 10.82 7.30 16.14
C ARG A 75 10.91 7.60 17.64
N GLY A 76 11.25 6.58 18.43
CA GLY A 76 11.06 6.59 19.87
C GLY A 76 9.65 6.09 20.19
N ARG A 77 9.52 5.35 21.30
CA ARG A 77 8.23 4.84 21.75
C ARG A 77 7.32 6.04 22.01
N SER A 78 6.19 6.11 21.31
CA SER A 78 5.15 7.08 21.64
C SER A 78 4.59 6.69 23.02
N GLU A 79 4.77 7.52 24.04
CA GLU A 79 4.10 7.36 25.35
C GLU A 79 2.65 7.82 25.29
#